data_AF-A0A1G9S995-F1
#
_entry.id   AF-A0A1G9S995-F1
#
_cell.length_a   1.000
_cell.length_b   1.000
_cell.length_c   1.000
_cell.angle_alpha   90.00
_cell.angle_beta   90.00
_cell.angle_gamma   90.00
#
_symmetry.space_group_name_H-M   'P 1'
#
loop_
_entity.id
_entity.type
_entity.pdbx_description
1 polymer ?
#
loop_
_entity_poly.entity_id
_entity_poly.type
_entity_poly.pdbx_seq_one_letter_code
_entity_poly.pdbx_strand_id
1 'polypeptide(L)'
;MPASLATLQRALVYLDRDFIADQYEVASGEPAAATLVRTRSPQPGGGLLPFSAEVGAQEARSHPLSTLQMLGRTWPHLAGQPALNPREYAERSLTEYGWVQATLTTFQVRLRSSRDGQDTAATAQSSHFQLHGESLGRHVNLVTTPDAFAPGFQALLPLQMTLLNKFALPVCAYLRLLPAKDHAENWIAVPLVVLEAQPALVRDMAALA
;
A
#
# COMPACT_ATOMS: atom_id res chain seq x y z
N MET A 1 -3.04 -27.27 -2.05
CA MET A 1 -2.52 -27.02 -0.70
C MET A 1 -2.24 -25.54 -0.60
N PRO A 2 -2.68 -24.86 0.47
CA PRO A 2 -2.44 -23.43 0.62
C PRO A 2 -0.94 -23.13 0.66
N ALA A 3 -0.57 -21.94 0.19
CA ALA A 3 0.79 -21.46 0.13
C ALA A 3 1.41 -21.46 1.53
N SER A 4 2.64 -21.97 1.60
CA SER A 4 3.39 -21.97 2.85
C SER A 4 3.84 -20.56 3.23
N LEU A 5 4.12 -20.34 4.52
CA LEU A 5 4.70 -19.08 5.02
C LEU A 5 5.98 -18.70 4.26
N ALA A 6 6.83 -19.69 3.95
CA ALA A 6 8.05 -19.48 3.17
C ALA A 6 7.77 -19.06 1.71
N THR A 7 6.61 -19.42 1.16
CA THR A 7 6.19 -18.96 -0.18
C THR A 7 5.73 -17.51 -0.09
N LEU A 8 4.89 -17.17 0.88
CA LEU A 8 4.43 -15.80 1.11
C LEU A 8 5.60 -14.85 1.37
N GLN A 9 6.56 -15.25 2.21
CA GLN A 9 7.75 -14.46 2.52
C GLN A 9 8.56 -14.10 1.27
N ARG A 10 8.80 -15.08 0.39
CA ARG A 10 9.61 -14.89 -0.81
C ARG A 10 8.90 -14.06 -1.86
N ALA A 11 7.59 -14.17 -1.95
CA ALA A 11 6.78 -13.42 -2.90
C ALA A 11 6.44 -12.00 -2.40
N LEU A 12 6.70 -11.67 -1.14
CA LEU A 12 6.19 -10.43 -0.56
C LEU A 12 6.82 -9.19 -1.21
N VAL A 13 5.96 -8.29 -1.69
CA VAL A 13 6.35 -6.98 -2.25
C VAL A 13 5.91 -5.85 -1.32
N TYR A 14 4.67 -5.90 -0.83
CA TYR A 14 4.08 -4.87 0.03
C TYR A 14 3.11 -5.50 1.03
N LEU A 15 3.16 -5.07 2.29
CA LEU A 15 2.23 -5.52 3.34
C LEU A 15 1.86 -4.36 4.25
N ASP A 16 0.60 -3.94 4.19
CA ASP A 16 0.04 -3.01 5.17
C ASP A 16 -0.08 -3.74 6.51
N ARG A 17 0.65 -3.23 7.50
CA ARG A 17 0.80 -3.86 8.82
C ARG A 17 -0.45 -3.73 9.67
N ASP A 18 -1.11 -2.58 9.60
CA ASP A 18 -2.32 -2.32 10.35
C ASP A 18 -3.47 -3.14 9.79
N PHE A 19 -3.62 -3.17 8.47
CA PHE A 19 -4.63 -3.99 7.80
C PHE A 19 -4.52 -5.47 8.19
N ILE A 20 -3.32 -6.06 8.12
CA ILE A 20 -3.18 -7.48 8.39
C ILE A 20 -3.25 -7.81 9.88
N ALA A 21 -2.88 -6.87 10.75
CA ALA A 21 -3.12 -6.99 12.19
C ALA A 21 -4.63 -7.01 12.47
N ASP A 22 -5.39 -6.07 11.92
CA ASP A 22 -6.84 -6.01 12.09
C ASP A 22 -7.51 -7.30 11.55
N GLN A 23 -7.11 -7.77 10.37
CA GLN A 23 -7.61 -9.04 9.81
C GLN A 23 -7.25 -10.24 10.70
N TYR A 24 -6.08 -10.23 11.34
CA TYR A 24 -5.69 -11.27 12.27
C TYR A 24 -6.55 -11.27 13.53
N GLU A 25 -6.79 -10.11 14.14
CA GLU A 25 -7.65 -9.99 15.32
C GLU A 25 -9.06 -10.50 15.02
N VAL A 26 -9.64 -10.10 13.87
CA VAL A 26 -10.98 -10.55 13.45
C VAL A 26 -11.02 -12.06 13.23
N ALA A 27 -10.01 -12.63 12.57
CA ALA A 27 -9.99 -14.05 12.23
C ALA A 27 -9.67 -14.96 13.44
N SER A 28 -8.84 -14.49 14.37
CA SER A 28 -8.39 -15.27 15.53
C SER A 28 -9.20 -15.02 16.81
N GLY A 29 -9.85 -13.86 16.90
CA GLY A 29 -10.43 -13.35 18.14
C GLY A 29 -9.40 -12.88 19.17
N GLU A 30 -8.10 -12.85 18.83
CA GLU A 30 -7.01 -12.43 19.72
C GLU A 30 -6.70 -10.93 19.52
N PRO A 31 -7.06 -10.04 20.47
CA PRO A 31 -6.80 -8.62 20.34
C PRO A 31 -5.32 -8.28 20.54
N ALA A 32 -4.86 -7.16 19.97
CA ALA A 32 -3.56 -6.58 20.31
C ALA A 32 -3.48 -6.24 21.80
N ALA A 33 -2.28 -6.40 22.37
CA ALA A 33 -1.96 -5.72 23.63
C ALA A 33 -1.74 -4.23 23.32
N ALA A 34 -2.62 -3.37 23.85
CA ALA A 34 -2.56 -1.93 23.68
C ALA A 34 -1.89 -1.25 24.88
N THR A 35 -0.90 -0.40 24.63
CA THR A 35 -0.29 0.48 25.63
C THR A 35 -0.46 1.93 25.20
N LEU A 36 -1.02 2.77 26.07
CA LEU A 36 -1.14 4.21 25.83
C LEU A 36 0.21 4.88 26.10
N VAL A 37 0.89 5.31 25.04
CA VAL A 37 2.14 6.07 25.14
C VAL A 37 1.78 7.56 25.17
N ARG A 38 2.04 8.21 26.30
CA ARG A 38 1.93 9.67 26.42
C ARG A 38 3.24 10.31 26.00
N THR A 39 3.25 10.99 24.87
CA THR A 39 4.40 11.78 24.43
C THR A 39 4.26 13.21 24.94
N ARG A 40 5.22 13.67 25.76
CA ARG A 40 5.39 15.09 26.08
C ARG A 40 6.51 15.65 25.21
N SER A 41 6.18 16.57 24.32
CA SER A 41 7.17 17.34 23.58
C SER A 41 7.88 18.31 24.53
N PRO A 42 9.21 18.25 24.69
CA PRO A 42 9.94 19.30 25.40
C PRO A 42 9.95 20.57 24.56
N GLN A 43 9.47 21.67 25.12
CA GLN A 43 9.53 22.99 24.49
C GLN A 43 10.98 23.50 24.55
N PRO A 44 11.63 23.84 23.41
CA PRO A 44 12.94 24.46 23.44
C PRO A 44 12.76 25.96 23.68
N GLY A 45 13.26 26.46 24.81
CA GLY A 45 13.31 27.89 25.11
C GLY A 45 12.46 28.29 26.32
N GLY A 46 13.14 28.69 27.40
CA GLY A 46 12.52 29.11 28.65
C GLY A 46 11.59 30.31 28.48
N GLY A 47 10.41 30.18 29.07
CA GLY A 47 9.43 31.26 29.23
C GLY A 47 8.22 30.70 29.98
N LEU A 48 8.07 31.05 31.25
CA LEU A 48 6.93 30.69 32.08
C LEU A 48 5.64 31.26 31.48
N LEU A 49 4.91 30.44 30.71
CA LEU A 49 3.50 30.66 30.36
C LEU A 49 2.74 29.36 30.61
N PRO A 50 1.63 29.38 31.39
CA PRO A 50 0.99 28.16 31.85
C PRO A 50 -0.13 27.71 30.91
N PHE A 51 0.06 27.62 29.59
CA PHE A 51 -0.98 27.04 28.72
C PHE A 51 -0.42 26.27 27.52
N SER A 52 -0.94 25.04 27.37
CA SER A 52 -0.90 24.15 26.20
C SER A 52 0.40 23.38 25.95
N ALA A 53 0.73 22.43 26.83
CA ALA A 53 1.38 21.21 26.37
C ALA A 53 0.34 20.40 25.58
N GLU A 54 0.51 20.26 24.26
CA GLU A 54 -0.22 19.25 23.48
C GLU A 54 0.18 17.87 24.01
N VAL A 55 -0.64 17.31 24.88
CA VAL A 55 -0.49 15.92 25.33
C VAL A 55 -1.02 15.04 24.22
N GLY A 56 -0.14 14.66 23.30
CA GLY A 56 -0.42 13.54 22.39
C GLY A 56 -0.42 12.24 23.19
N ALA A 57 -1.54 11.53 23.18
CA ALA A 57 -1.59 10.13 23.58
C ALA A 57 -1.66 9.31 22.29
N GLN A 58 -0.64 8.50 22.03
CA GLN A 58 -0.62 7.56 20.93
C GLN A 58 -0.81 6.16 21.49
N GLU A 59 -1.79 5.43 20.95
CA GLU A 59 -1.96 4.02 21.28
C GLU A 59 -0.93 3.20 20.53
N ALA A 60 -0.11 2.44 21.27
CA ALA A 60 0.84 1.49 20.72
C ALA A 60 0.24 0.09 20.82
N ARG A 61 -0.06 -0.51 19.68
CA ARG A 61 -0.55 -1.90 19.56
C ARG A 61 0.63 -2.86 19.40
N SER A 62 0.59 -3.97 20.10
CA SER A 62 1.62 -5.01 20.02
C SER A 62 1.00 -6.40 19.99
N HIS A 63 1.60 -7.29 19.20
CA HIS A 63 1.17 -8.67 19.06
C HIS A 63 2.33 -9.63 19.29
N PRO A 64 2.06 -10.87 19.75
CA PRO A 64 3.10 -11.88 19.93
C PRO A 64 3.65 -12.43 18.60
N LEU A 65 2.98 -12.18 17.48
CA LEU A 65 3.37 -12.65 16.16
C LEU A 65 3.94 -11.52 15.30
N SER A 66 4.84 -11.88 14.40
CA SER A 66 5.24 -10.98 13.31
C SER A 66 4.09 -10.78 12.31
N THR A 67 4.08 -9.64 11.64
CA THR A 67 3.14 -9.30 10.56
C THR A 67 3.08 -10.38 9.47
N LEU A 68 4.22 -11.00 9.12
CA LEU A 68 4.27 -12.08 8.15
C LEU A 68 3.61 -13.37 8.65
N GLN A 69 3.75 -13.69 9.94
CA GLN A 69 3.06 -14.83 10.56
C GLN A 69 1.54 -14.60 10.62
N MET A 70 1.11 -13.36 10.88
CA MET A 70 -0.31 -12.98 10.80
C MET A 70 -0.84 -13.17 9.38
N LEU A 71 -0.10 -12.74 8.37
CA LEU A 71 -0.45 -13.00 6.97
C LEU A 71 -0.59 -14.50 6.70
N GLY A 72 0.36 -15.32 7.15
CA GLY A 72 0.28 -16.77 6.99
C GLY A 72 -0.96 -17.40 7.64
N ARG A 73 -1.38 -16.90 8.81
CA ARG A 73 -2.58 -17.39 9.52
C ARG A 73 -3.88 -16.92 8.87
N THR A 74 -3.90 -15.71 8.33
CA THR A 74 -5.07 -15.12 7.66
C THR A 74 -5.18 -15.48 6.19
N TRP A 75 -4.12 -16.05 5.60
CA TRP A 75 -4.04 -16.37 4.17
C TRP A 75 -5.23 -17.16 3.63
N PRO A 76 -5.72 -18.24 4.28
CA PRO A 76 -6.86 -18.99 3.75
C PRO A 76 -8.13 -18.15 3.57
N HIS A 77 -8.35 -17.19 4.47
CA HIS A 77 -9.48 -16.27 4.37
C HIS A 77 -9.21 -15.17 3.34
N LEU A 78 -8.00 -14.59 3.36
CA LEU A 78 -7.63 -13.49 2.47
C LEU A 78 -7.60 -13.95 1.00
N ALA A 79 -7.05 -15.13 0.71
CA ALA A 79 -6.99 -15.69 -0.64
C ALA A 79 -8.39 -16.00 -1.22
N GLY A 80 -9.38 -16.23 -0.37
CA GLY A 80 -10.78 -16.44 -0.76
C GLY A 80 -11.57 -15.16 -1.02
N GLN A 81 -10.98 -13.97 -0.82
CA GLN A 81 -11.64 -12.69 -1.10
C GLN A 81 -11.89 -12.50 -2.61
N PRO A 82 -12.92 -11.72 -3.00
CA PRO A 82 -13.29 -11.59 -4.39
C PRO A 82 -12.24 -10.85 -5.21
N ALA A 83 -12.30 -11.04 -6.53
CA ALA A 83 -11.53 -10.26 -7.48
C ALA A 83 -12.21 -8.90 -7.68
N LEU A 84 -11.39 -7.88 -7.86
CA LEU A 84 -11.84 -6.55 -8.16
C LEU A 84 -11.88 -6.34 -9.67
N ASN A 85 -12.94 -5.72 -10.17
CA ASN A 85 -13.10 -5.38 -11.58
C ASN A 85 -13.16 -3.85 -11.77
N PRO A 86 -12.01 -3.17 -11.94
CA PRO A 86 -12.00 -1.72 -12.06
C PRO A 86 -12.70 -1.19 -13.33
N ARG A 87 -12.99 -2.06 -14.31
CA ARG A 87 -13.71 -1.67 -15.53
C ARG A 87 -15.18 -1.40 -15.26
N GLU A 88 -15.75 -2.08 -14.29
CA GLU A 88 -17.16 -1.95 -13.88
C GLU A 88 -17.34 -0.97 -12.72
N TYR A 89 -16.23 -0.45 -12.18
CA TYR A 89 -16.25 0.47 -11.06
C TYR A 89 -16.76 1.85 -11.49
N ALA A 90 -17.83 2.30 -10.84
CA ALA A 90 -18.49 3.58 -11.13
C ALA A 90 -17.89 4.72 -10.29
N GLU A 91 -17.78 5.93 -10.85
CA GLU A 91 -17.19 7.09 -10.15
C GLU A 91 -17.93 7.53 -8.88
N ARG A 92 -19.16 7.05 -8.66
CA ARG A 92 -19.97 7.36 -7.47
C ARG A 92 -20.22 6.15 -6.57
N SER A 93 -19.44 5.08 -6.73
CA SER A 93 -19.53 3.92 -5.84
C SER A 93 -18.80 4.16 -4.52
N LEU A 94 -19.04 3.26 -3.56
CA LEU A 94 -18.25 3.18 -2.33
C LEU A 94 -16.86 2.60 -2.64
N THR A 95 -15.91 2.74 -1.72
CA THR A 95 -14.63 2.06 -1.86
C THR A 95 -14.84 0.55 -1.91
N GLU A 96 -14.17 -0.13 -2.84
CA GLU A 96 -14.26 -1.58 -3.00
C GLU A 96 -12.93 -2.26 -2.63
N TYR A 97 -13.02 -3.49 -2.15
CA TYR A 97 -11.87 -4.30 -1.78
C TYR A 97 -11.84 -5.55 -2.65
N GLY A 98 -10.65 -5.93 -3.11
CA GLY A 98 -10.53 -7.17 -3.87
C GLY A 98 -9.15 -7.39 -4.46
N TRP A 99 -8.99 -8.58 -5.01
CA TRP A 99 -7.78 -9.03 -5.66
C TRP A 99 -7.72 -8.60 -7.11
N VAL A 100 -6.53 -8.22 -7.56
CA VAL A 100 -6.23 -8.05 -8.98
C VAL A 100 -4.95 -8.79 -9.33
N GLN A 101 -4.91 -9.33 -10.55
CA GLN A 101 -3.67 -9.78 -11.18
C GLN A 101 -3.24 -8.71 -12.19
N ALA A 102 -2.01 -8.23 -12.05
CA ALA A 102 -1.50 -7.10 -12.83
C ALA A 102 0.02 -7.13 -12.91
N THR A 103 0.59 -6.19 -13.65
CA THR A 103 2.02 -5.89 -13.64
C THR A 103 2.24 -4.59 -12.87
N LEU A 104 3.11 -4.66 -11.86
CA LEU A 104 3.57 -3.53 -11.07
C LEU A 104 4.70 -2.82 -11.81
N THR A 105 4.56 -1.51 -12.00
CA THR A 105 5.54 -0.63 -12.63
C THR A 105 5.76 0.62 -11.79
N THR A 106 6.81 1.39 -12.11
CA THR A 106 7.00 2.74 -11.55
C THR A 106 6.60 3.78 -12.60
N PHE A 107 5.98 4.87 -12.16
CA PHE A 107 5.53 5.96 -13.03
C PHE A 107 6.03 7.30 -12.49
N GLN A 108 6.39 8.20 -13.41
CA GLN A 108 6.91 9.52 -13.08
C GLN A 108 6.05 10.59 -13.75
N VAL A 109 5.61 11.57 -12.96
CA VAL A 109 4.97 12.78 -13.46
C VAL A 109 5.94 13.94 -13.31
N ARG A 110 6.12 14.72 -14.38
CA ARG A 110 6.85 15.99 -14.37
C ARG A 110 5.88 17.12 -14.73
N LEU A 111 5.49 17.93 -13.76
CA LEU A 111 4.75 19.16 -14.02
C LEU A 111 5.73 20.31 -14.21
N ARG A 112 5.65 20.96 -15.37
CA ARG A 112 6.33 22.24 -15.61
C ARG A 112 5.33 23.36 -15.32
N SER A 113 5.50 24.07 -14.21
CA SER A 113 4.80 25.35 -14.05
C SER A 113 5.62 26.44 -14.76
N SER A 114 5.13 26.92 -15.90
CA SER A 114 5.61 28.19 -16.46
C SER A 114 4.77 29.30 -15.83
N ARG A 115 5.40 30.16 -15.03
CA ARG A 115 4.84 31.49 -14.70
C ARG A 115 5.48 32.46 -15.67
N ASP A 116 4.66 33.19 -16.41
CA ASP A 116 5.09 34.26 -17.30
C ASP A 116 6.09 35.19 -16.59
N GLY A 117 7.32 35.27 -17.11
CA GLY A 117 8.25 36.36 -16.84
C GLY A 117 9.32 36.19 -15.75
N GLN A 118 9.47 35.04 -15.09
CA GLN A 118 10.63 34.77 -14.21
C GLN A 118 11.21 33.37 -14.44
N ASP A 119 12.51 33.33 -14.75
CA ASP A 119 13.34 32.16 -15.14
C ASP A 119 13.62 31.16 -14.00
N THR A 120 12.60 30.81 -13.20
CA THR A 120 12.68 29.68 -12.26
C THR A 120 11.42 28.83 -12.35
N ALA A 121 11.36 28.00 -13.40
CA ALA A 121 10.35 26.95 -13.50
C ALA A 121 10.57 25.91 -12.40
N ALA A 122 9.80 26.00 -11.30
CA ALA A 122 9.71 24.91 -10.34
C ALA A 122 9.10 23.69 -11.05
N THR A 123 9.89 22.65 -11.28
CA THR A 123 9.37 21.39 -11.83
C THR A 123 8.91 20.55 -10.65
N ALA A 124 7.60 20.45 -10.43
CA ALA A 124 7.07 19.49 -9.47
C ALA A 124 7.20 18.09 -10.09
N GLN A 125 7.89 17.21 -9.39
CA GLN A 125 8.15 15.87 -9.86
C GLN A 125 7.67 14.87 -8.80
N SER A 126 6.76 14.00 -9.18
CA SER A 126 6.30 12.90 -8.33
C SER A 126 6.59 11.58 -9.03
N SER A 127 6.91 10.57 -8.22
CA SER A 127 7.08 9.19 -8.66
C SER A 127 6.22 8.29 -7.78
N HIS A 128 5.54 7.34 -8.39
CA HIS A 128 4.67 6.42 -7.67
C HIS A 128 4.65 5.05 -8.34
N PHE A 129 4.12 4.06 -7.62
CA PHE A 129 3.87 2.74 -8.18
C PHE A 129 2.51 2.70 -8.89
N GLN A 130 2.44 1.94 -9.97
CA GLN A 130 1.25 1.80 -10.79
C GLN A 130 1.05 0.33 -11.15
N LEU A 131 -0.21 -0.09 -11.20
CA LEU A 131 -0.60 -1.39 -11.74
C LEU A 131 -1.18 -1.21 -13.14
N HIS A 132 -0.84 -2.12 -14.04
CA HIS A 132 -1.47 -2.23 -15.34
C HIS A 132 -1.71 -3.70 -15.68
N GLY A 133 -2.78 -3.98 -16.42
CA GLY A 133 -3.16 -5.34 -16.78
C GLY A 133 -4.45 -5.31 -17.58
N GLU A 134 -4.69 -6.34 -18.38
CA GLU A 134 -5.88 -6.40 -19.22
C GLU A 134 -7.16 -6.31 -18.38
N SER A 135 -7.26 -7.07 -17.29
CA SER A 135 -8.41 -7.08 -16.38
C SER A 135 -8.75 -5.69 -15.79
N LEU A 136 -7.77 -4.80 -15.65
CA LEU A 136 -7.98 -3.47 -15.06
C LEU A 136 -8.60 -2.48 -16.07
N GLY A 137 -8.38 -2.68 -17.37
CA GLY A 137 -8.83 -1.78 -18.46
C GLY A 137 -8.13 -0.41 -18.51
N ARG A 138 -7.68 0.11 -17.37
CA ARG A 138 -6.84 1.30 -17.22
C ARG A 138 -5.75 1.06 -16.18
N HIS A 139 -4.82 2.00 -16.10
CA HIS A 139 -3.84 1.98 -15.03
C HIS A 139 -4.50 2.29 -13.68
N VAL A 140 -3.94 1.71 -12.61
CA VAL A 140 -4.31 1.99 -11.23
C VAL A 140 -3.08 2.53 -10.52
N ASN A 141 -3.11 3.79 -10.11
CA ASN A 141 -2.06 4.41 -9.31
C ASN A 141 -2.18 4.00 -7.85
N LEU A 142 -1.05 3.66 -7.23
CA LEU A 142 -1.00 3.19 -5.86
C LEU A 142 -0.59 4.30 -4.90
N VAL A 143 -1.37 4.50 -3.85
CA VAL A 143 -1.00 5.33 -2.69
C VAL A 143 -0.31 4.44 -1.67
N THR A 144 1.02 4.47 -1.65
CA THR A 144 1.84 3.55 -0.84
C THR A 144 2.56 4.27 0.30
N THR A 145 2.77 3.55 1.39
CA THR A 145 3.69 3.94 2.47
C THR A 145 5.05 3.25 2.29
N PRO A 146 6.19 3.98 2.31
CA PRO A 146 7.51 3.39 2.04
C PRO A 146 7.93 2.25 2.99
N ASP A 147 7.47 2.27 4.23
CA ASP A 147 7.82 1.32 5.30
C ASP A 147 7.03 0.00 5.26
N ALA A 148 6.00 -0.06 4.42
CA ALA A 148 5.21 -1.27 4.16
C ALA A 148 5.78 -2.12 3.01
N PHE A 149 6.76 -1.61 2.26
CA PHE A 149 7.45 -2.40 1.24
C PHE A 149 8.38 -3.45 1.85
N ALA A 150 8.47 -4.61 1.18
CA ALA A 150 9.55 -5.55 1.43
C ALA A 150 10.91 -4.89 1.13
N PRO A 151 11.98 -5.30 1.84
CA PRO A 151 13.28 -4.65 1.72
C PRO A 151 13.76 -4.51 0.27
N GLY A 152 14.04 -3.28 -0.15
CA GLY A 152 14.63 -2.96 -1.45
C GLY A 152 13.63 -2.37 -2.46
N PHE A 153 12.34 -2.68 -2.35
CA PHE A 153 11.33 -2.17 -3.30
C PHE A 153 11.15 -0.66 -3.20
N GLN A 154 11.24 -0.09 -2.00
CA GLN A 154 11.14 1.36 -1.80
C GLN A 154 12.24 2.15 -2.53
N ALA A 155 13.39 1.51 -2.84
CA ALA A 155 14.49 2.13 -3.56
C ALA A 155 14.23 2.24 -5.08
N LEU A 156 13.20 1.58 -5.62
CA LEU A 156 12.91 1.62 -7.06
C LEU A 156 12.47 3.01 -7.53
N LEU A 157 11.67 3.72 -6.73
CA LEU A 157 11.18 5.07 -7.08
C LEU A 157 12.32 6.09 -7.25
N PRO A 158 13.29 6.24 -6.31
CA PRO A 158 14.41 7.14 -6.53
C PRO A 158 15.35 6.67 -7.65
N LEU A 159 15.53 5.35 -7.83
CA LEU A 159 16.38 4.83 -8.91
C LEU A 159 15.82 5.11 -10.31
N GLN A 160 14.51 5.27 -10.46
CA GLN A 160 13.88 5.65 -11.73
C GLN A 160 14.40 7.01 -12.26
N MET A 161 14.91 7.86 -11.36
CA MET A 161 15.45 9.17 -11.74
C MET A 161 16.89 9.11 -12.28
N THR A 162 17.58 7.99 -12.09
CA THR A 162 19.02 7.88 -12.35
C THR A 162 19.37 6.69 -13.22
N LEU A 163 19.01 5.47 -12.80
CA LEU A 163 19.57 4.22 -13.33
C LEU A 163 18.51 3.24 -13.82
N LEU A 164 17.31 3.25 -13.22
CA LEU A 164 16.25 2.31 -13.54
C LEU A 164 15.48 2.77 -14.78
N ASN A 165 15.80 2.17 -15.92
CA ASN A 165 15.12 2.45 -17.20
C ASN A 165 13.72 1.81 -17.26
N LYS A 166 13.60 0.54 -16.83
CA LYS A 166 12.34 -0.20 -16.83
C LYS A 166 12.24 -1.09 -15.61
N PHE A 167 11.06 -1.10 -14.99
CA PHE A 167 10.67 -2.03 -13.95
C PHE A 167 9.27 -2.54 -14.26
N ALA A 168 9.12 -3.85 -14.31
CA ALA A 168 7.87 -4.53 -14.53
C ALA A 168 7.91 -5.85 -13.75
N LEU A 169 7.00 -6.01 -12.80
CA LEU A 169 6.90 -7.21 -11.96
C LEU A 169 5.46 -7.73 -12.00
N PRO A 170 5.21 -8.96 -12.48
CA PRO A 170 3.90 -9.58 -12.36
C PRO A 170 3.53 -9.77 -10.88
N VAL A 171 2.35 -9.33 -10.49
CA VAL A 171 1.87 -9.35 -9.10
C VAL A 171 0.41 -9.77 -8.98
N CYS A 172 0.09 -10.30 -7.80
CA CYS A 172 -1.26 -10.40 -7.27
C CYS A 172 -1.38 -9.38 -6.13
N ALA A 173 -2.34 -8.46 -6.23
CA ALA A 173 -2.49 -7.36 -5.29
C ALA A 173 -3.91 -7.30 -4.71
N TYR A 174 -4.01 -7.30 -3.39
CA TYR A 174 -5.26 -7.02 -2.68
C TYR A 174 -5.29 -5.54 -2.39
N LEU A 175 -6.30 -4.86 -2.91
CA LEU A 175 -6.38 -3.41 -2.96
C LEU A 175 -7.68 -2.93 -2.33
N ARG A 176 -7.64 -1.71 -1.82
CA ARG A 176 -8.82 -0.86 -1.64
C ARG A 176 -8.87 0.13 -2.80
N LEU A 177 -9.82 -0.06 -3.72
CA LEU A 177 -10.08 0.88 -4.81
C LEU A 177 -10.87 2.09 -4.28
N LEU A 178 -10.43 3.29 -4.62
CA LEU A 178 -11.08 4.53 -4.23
C LEU A 178 -11.94 5.07 -5.38
N PRO A 179 -13.07 5.73 -5.10
CA PRO A 179 -13.89 6.45 -6.10
C PRO A 179 -13.20 7.76 -6.50
N ALA A 180 -11.96 7.65 -6.98
CA ALA A 180 -11.10 8.76 -7.33
C ALA A 180 -10.21 8.40 -8.51
N LYS A 181 -10.01 9.38 -9.39
CA LYS A 181 -9.10 9.28 -10.53
C LYS A 181 -8.07 10.39 -10.50
N ASP A 182 -6.92 10.16 -11.12
CA ASP A 182 -5.94 11.19 -11.41
C ASP A 182 -6.36 12.06 -12.62
N HIS A 183 -5.56 13.08 -12.94
CA HIS A 183 -5.80 13.95 -14.09
C HIS A 183 -5.69 13.25 -15.46
N ALA A 184 -5.18 12.02 -15.50
CA ALA A 184 -5.08 11.19 -16.70
C ALA A 184 -6.16 10.08 -16.73
N GLU A 185 -7.21 10.22 -15.90
CA GLU A 185 -8.33 9.28 -15.80
C GLU A 185 -7.90 7.86 -15.35
N ASN A 186 -6.77 7.73 -14.65
CA ASN A 186 -6.34 6.49 -14.01
C ASN A 186 -6.94 6.39 -12.61
N TRP A 187 -7.36 5.19 -12.21
CA TRP A 187 -7.93 4.96 -10.89
C TRP A 187 -6.86 5.08 -9.79
N ILE A 188 -7.32 5.38 -8.57
CA ILE A 188 -6.46 5.45 -7.37
C ILE A 188 -6.83 4.32 -6.42
N ALA A 189 -5.83 3.58 -5.93
CA ALA A 189 -6.02 2.53 -4.94
C ALA A 189 -4.99 2.58 -3.82
N VAL A 190 -5.37 2.07 -2.66
CA VAL A 190 -4.46 1.79 -1.55
C VAL A 190 -4.13 0.30 -1.59
N PRO A 191 -2.86 -0.09 -1.79
CA PRO A 191 -2.48 -1.48 -1.68
C PRO A 191 -2.51 -1.92 -0.22
N LEU A 192 -3.01 -3.12 0.02
CA LEU A 192 -3.07 -3.74 1.35
C LEU A 192 -2.12 -4.93 1.43
N VAL A 193 -2.09 -5.74 0.38
CA VAL A 193 -1.12 -6.83 0.20
C VAL A 193 -0.71 -6.88 -1.27
N VAL A 194 0.60 -6.94 -1.55
CA VAL A 194 1.12 -7.19 -2.90
C VAL A 194 2.12 -8.32 -2.84
N LEU A 195 1.89 -9.34 -3.66
CA LEU A 195 2.75 -10.51 -3.81
C LEU A 195 3.20 -10.61 -5.26
N GLU A 196 4.45 -10.98 -5.50
CA GLU A 196 4.91 -11.42 -6.81
C GLU A 196 4.05 -12.61 -7.27
N ALA A 197 3.57 -12.55 -8.51
CA ALA A 197 2.70 -13.57 -9.05
C ALA A 197 3.49 -14.87 -9.22
N GLN A 198 3.12 -15.88 -8.43
CA GLN A 198 3.67 -17.23 -8.53
C GLN A 198 2.55 -18.23 -8.79
N PRO A 199 2.78 -19.31 -9.57
CA PRO A 199 1.74 -20.29 -9.88
C PRO A 199 1.10 -20.93 -8.64
N ALA A 200 1.81 -21.03 -7.51
CA ALA A 200 1.25 -21.53 -6.26
C ALA A 200 0.24 -20.55 -5.65
N LEU A 201 0.53 -19.24 -5.67
CA LEU A 201 -0.34 -18.22 -5.09
C LEU A 201 -1.58 -17.99 -5.94
N VAL A 202 -1.43 -17.90 -7.25
CA VAL A 202 -2.57 -17.72 -8.18
C VAL A 202 -3.58 -18.88 -8.02
N ARG A 203 -3.09 -20.12 -7.82
CA ARG A 203 -3.95 -21.29 -7.60
C ARG A 203 -4.74 -21.23 -6.29
N ASP A 204 -4.20 -20.62 -5.25
CA ASP A 204 -4.90 -20.47 -3.96
C ASP A 204 -6.02 -19.42 -4.05
N MET A 205 -5.83 -18.44 -4.93
CA MET A 205 -6.71 -17.30 -5.07
C MET A 205 -7.86 -17.66 -6.00
N ALA A 206 -8.87 -18.34 -5.45
CA ALA A 206 -10.02 -18.84 -6.20
C ALA A 206 -10.71 -17.77 -7.06
N ALA A 207 -10.61 -16.50 -6.67
CA ALA A 207 -11.16 -15.37 -7.43
C ALA A 207 -10.33 -14.96 -8.67
N LEU A 208 -9.06 -15.37 -8.75
CA LEU A 208 -8.14 -15.10 -9.86
C LEU A 208 -7.85 -16.33 -10.73
N ALA A 209 -8.35 -17.51 -10.35
CA ALA A 209 -8.22 -18.77 -11.08
C ALA A 209 -9.32 -18.91 -12.14
#